data_AF-A0A0D0P2A3-F1
#
_entry.id   AF-A0A0D0P2A3-F1
#
_cell.length_a   1.000
_cell.length_b   1.000
_cell.length_c   1.000
_cell.angle_alpha   90.00
_cell.angle_beta   90.00
_cell.angle_gamma   90.00
#
_symmetry.space_group_name_H-M   'P 1'
#
loop_
_entity.id
_entity.type
_entity.pdbx_description
1 polymer ?
#
loop_
_entity_poly.entity_id
_entity_poly.type
_entity_poly.pdbx_seq_one_letter_code
_entity_poly.pdbx_strand_id
1 'polypeptide(L)'
;GTVRVEHNNDFAEFIAPAGGFNSGVLWKNPLGNLSLEAKGDYFVNGEVRRSLSLNQQWELSRNLGLRLSAQREFSHLASPENEVMLEVKWYHY
;
A
#
# COMPACT_ATOMS: atom_id res chain seq x y z
N GLY A 1 14.29 4.26 11.08
CA GLY A 1 12.96 4.85 11.19
C GLY A 1 12.71 5.64 9.92
N THR A 2 11.55 5.46 9.30
CA THR A 2 11.18 6.17 8.07
C THR A 2 10.24 7.30 8.46
N VAL A 3 10.57 8.54 8.07
CA VAL A 3 9.72 9.71 8.27
C VAL A 3 9.04 10.02 6.94
N ARG A 4 7.71 10.13 6.92
CA ARG A 4 6.93 10.50 5.72
C ARG A 4 6.25 11.84 5.95
N VAL A 5 6.22 12.67 4.91
CA VAL A 5 5.49 13.94 4.85
C VAL A 5 4.55 13.85 3.67
N GLU A 6 3.23 13.98 3.89
CA GLU A 6 2.22 14.05 2.82
C GLU A 6 1.49 15.38 2.92
N HIS A 7 1.25 16.02 1.76
CA HIS A 7 0.53 17.28 1.65
C HIS A 7 -0.71 17.04 0.79
N ASN A 8 -1.89 17.18 1.37
CA ASN A 8 -3.16 17.13 0.66
C ASN A 8 -3.96 18.41 1.00
N ASN A 9 -4.43 19.12 -0.02
CA ASN A 9 -4.91 20.51 0.10
C ASN A 9 -6.38 20.61 0.55
N ASP A 10 -7.10 19.48 0.61
CA ASP A 10 -8.55 19.46 0.89
C ASP A 10 -8.93 19.09 2.34
N PHE A 11 -7.97 18.72 3.18
CA PHE A 11 -8.19 18.46 4.60
C PHE A 11 -7.30 19.37 5.45
N ALA A 12 -7.93 20.22 6.26
CA ALA A 12 -7.23 21.00 7.27
C ALA A 12 -6.56 20.06 8.28
N GLU A 13 -5.28 19.72 8.10
CA GLU A 13 -4.59 18.84 9.05
C GLU A 13 -3.18 19.33 9.39
N PHE A 14 -2.99 19.45 10.70
CA PHE A 14 -1.75 19.79 11.39
C PHE A 14 -0.67 18.77 11.01
N ILE A 15 0.55 19.21 10.67
CA ILE A 15 1.68 18.30 10.42
C ILE A 15 1.94 17.49 11.70
N ALA A 16 1.52 16.23 11.73
CA ALA A 16 1.73 15.33 12.86
C ALA A 16 2.91 14.39 12.55
N PRO A 17 4.07 14.52 13.23
CA PRO A 17 5.11 13.51 13.13
C PRO A 17 4.58 12.12 13.53
N ALA A 18 5.02 11.08 12.81
CA ALA A 18 4.65 9.70 13.08
C ALA A 18 5.87 8.79 13.13
N GLY A 19 5.84 7.82 14.04
CA GLY A 19 6.79 6.71 14.10
C GLY A 19 6.08 5.42 13.70
N GLY A 20 6.71 4.62 12.84
CA GLY A 20 6.05 3.43 12.31
C GLY A 20 7.00 2.33 11.85
N PHE A 21 6.42 1.20 11.49
CA PHE A 21 7.11 0.07 10.85
C PHE A 21 6.49 -0.24 9.49
N ASN A 22 7.32 -0.77 8.59
CA ASN A 22 6.87 -1.42 7.36
C ASN A 22 7.61 -2.76 7.27
N SER A 23 6.86 -3.84 7.09
CA SER A 23 7.39 -5.18 6.88
C SER A 23 6.65 -5.85 5.74
N GLY A 24 7.35 -6.65 4.94
CA GLY A 24 6.70 -7.41 3.89
C GLY A 24 7.47 -8.65 3.47
N VAL A 25 6.77 -9.54 2.80
CA VAL A 25 7.31 -10.75 2.18
C VAL A 25 7.08 -10.67 0.68
N LEU A 26 8.14 -10.90 -0.09
CA LEU A 26 8.07 -11.06 -1.54
C LEU A 26 8.33 -12.53 -1.87
N TRP A 27 7.39 -13.16 -2.56
CA TRP A 27 7.47 -14.55 -2.98
C TRP A 27 7.34 -14.67 -4.49
N LYS A 28 8.27 -15.39 -5.11
CA LYS A 28 8.21 -15.74 -6.53
C LYS A 28 7.50 -17.07 -6.70
N ASN A 29 6.46 -17.09 -7.52
CA ASN A 29 5.68 -18.26 -7.87
C ASN A 29 5.52 -18.37 -9.40
N PRO A 30 4.98 -19.47 -9.94
CA PRO A 30 4.80 -19.64 -11.39
C PRO A 30 3.91 -18.57 -12.05
N LEU A 31 3.09 -17.89 -11.25
CA LEU A 31 2.24 -16.79 -11.67
C LEU A 31 2.97 -15.43 -11.63
N GLY A 32 4.23 -15.37 -11.17
CA GLY A 32 5.01 -14.15 -11.09
C GLY A 32 5.37 -13.79 -9.65
N ASN A 33 5.14 -12.54 -9.26
CA ASN A 33 5.54 -12.03 -7.95
C ASN A 33 4.31 -11.80 -7.06
N LEU A 34 4.29 -12.44 -5.90
CA LEU A 34 3.34 -12.16 -4.83
C LEU A 34 4.04 -11.35 -3.73
N SER A 35 3.47 -10.21 -3.33
CA SER A 35 3.92 -9.46 -2.17
C SER A 35 2.81 -9.35 -1.13
N LEU A 36 3.14 -9.53 0.14
CA LEU A 36 2.30 -9.19 1.27
C LEU A 36 3.04 -8.17 2.13
N GLU A 37 2.47 -6.99 2.35
CA GLU A 37 3.07 -5.93 3.15
C GLU A 37 2.11 -5.50 4.26
N ALA A 38 2.67 -5.23 5.43
CA ALA A 38 1.97 -4.71 6.59
C ALA A 38 2.70 -3.46 7.09
N LYS A 39 1.93 -2.40 7.32
CA LYS A 39 2.43 -1.13 7.80
C LYS A 39 1.63 -0.68 9.03
N GLY A 40 2.31 -0.06 9.98
CA GLY A 40 1.69 0.55 11.14
C GLY A 40 2.39 1.84 11.51
N ASP A 41 1.64 2.94 11.55
CA ASP A 41 2.13 4.27 11.91
C ASP A 41 1.39 4.77 13.16
N TYR A 42 2.16 5.28 14.13
CA TYR A 42 1.68 5.95 15.33
C TYR A 42 1.99 7.45 15.21
N PHE A 43 0.93 8.26 15.18
CA PHE A 43 1.03 9.71 15.07
C PHE A 43 1.07 10.35 16.46
N VAL A 44 1.75 11.49 16.61
CA VAL A 44 1.84 12.20 17.90
C VAL A 44 0.51 12.73 18.43
N ASN A 45 -0.50 12.86 17.57
CA ASN A 45 -1.87 13.20 17.95
C ASN A 45 -2.64 12.00 18.56
N GLY A 46 -2.00 10.82 18.68
CA GLY A 46 -2.60 9.60 19.20
C GLY A 46 -3.30 8.73 18.14
N GLU A 47 -3.32 9.17 16.88
CA GLU A 47 -3.88 8.37 15.80
C GLU A 47 -2.97 7.16 15.50
N VAL A 48 -3.60 6.02 15.25
CA VAL A 48 -2.92 4.81 14.78
C VAL A 48 -3.51 4.44 13.43
N ARG A 49 -2.67 4.43 12.39
CA ARG A 49 -3.04 3.95 11.06
C ARG A 49 -2.30 2.66 10.77
N ARG A 50 -3.02 1.66 10.28
CA ARG A 50 -2.47 0.36 9.88
C ARG A 50 -2.96 0.03 8.49
N SER A 51 -2.11 -0.54 7.67
CA SER A 51 -2.51 -1.07 6.37
C SER A 51 -1.95 -2.46 6.13
N LEU A 52 -2.71 -3.24 5.39
CA LEU A 52 -2.31 -4.54 4.88
C LEU A 52 -2.51 -4.53 3.37
N SER A 53 -1.47 -4.83 2.60
CA SER A 53 -1.56 -4.89 1.15
C SER A 53 -1.10 -6.25 0.63
N LEU A 54 -1.86 -6.79 -0.31
CA LEU A 54 -1.56 -8.00 -1.04
C LEU A 54 -1.50 -7.65 -2.52
N ASN A 55 -0.37 -7.92 -3.17
CA ASN A 55 -0.21 -7.69 -4.60
C ASN A 55 0.25 -8.96 -5.29
N GLN A 56 -0.40 -9.30 -6.40
CA GLN A 56 0.04 -10.33 -7.32
C GLN A 56 0.32 -9.67 -8.68
N GLN A 57 1.53 -9.83 -9.17
CA GLN A 57 1.96 -9.35 -10.48
C GLN A 57 2.29 -10.52 -11.40
N TRP A 58 1.72 -10.48 -12.61
CA TRP A 58 1.94 -11.42 -13.69
C TRP A 58 2.58 -10.71 -14.88
N GLU A 59 3.64 -11.28 -15.44
CA GLU A 59 4.16 -10.88 -16.75
C GLU A 59 3.61 -11.87 -17.79
N LEU A 60 2.56 -11.45 -18.52
CA LEU A 60 1.88 -12.31 -19.49
C LEU A 60 2.70 -12.47 -20.77
N SER A 61 3.44 -11.42 -21.16
CA SER A 61 4.36 -11.41 -22.30
C SER A 61 5.46 -10.36 -22.08
N ARG A 62 6.37 -10.21 -23.06
CA ARG A 62 7.40 -9.15 -23.03
C ARG A 62 6.82 -7.73 -23.03
N ASN A 63 5.56 -7.58 -23.44
CA ASN A 63 4.90 -6.29 -23.60
C ASN A 63 3.60 -6.16 -22.80
N LEU A 64 3.17 -7.18 -22.05
CA LEU A 64 1.89 -7.15 -21.33
C LEU A 64 2.07 -7.69 -19.91
N GLY A 65 1.79 -6.84 -18.93
CA GLY A 65 1.72 -7.18 -17.51
C GLY A 65 0.32 -7.00 -16.95
N LEU A 66 -0.02 -7.79 -15.94
CA LEU A 66 -1.24 -7.67 -15.15
C LEU A 66 -0.85 -7.57 -13.67
N ARG A 67 -1.52 -6.72 -12.92
CA ARG A 67 -1.36 -6.65 -11.46
C ARG A 67 -2.71 -6.61 -10.77
N LEU A 68 -2.92 -7.53 -9.85
CA LEU A 68 -4.03 -7.49 -8.90
C LEU A 68 -3.49 -6.99 -7.56
N SER A 69 -4.15 -5.99 -7.00
CA SER A 69 -3.81 -5.42 -5.70
C SER A 69 -5.06 -5.42 -4.82
N ALA A 70 -4.90 -5.81 -3.57
CA ALA A 70 -5.92 -5.68 -2.54
C ALA A 70 -5.28 -4.99 -1.33
N GLN A 71 -5.90 -3.93 -0.84
CA GLN A 71 -5.44 -3.18 0.31
C GLN A 71 -6.57 -3.04 1.31
N ARG A 72 -6.22 -3.11 2.59
CA ARG A 72 -7.11 -2.77 3.68
C ARG A 72 -6.45 -1.77 4.60
N GLU A 73 -7.15 -0.69 4.87
CA GLU A 73 -6.74 0.35 5.80
C GLU A 73 -7.56 0.30 7.09
N PHE A 74 -6.90 0.60 8.19
CA PHE A 74 -7.49 0.72 9.51
C PHE A 74 -7.00 2.02 10.14
N SER A 75 -7.91 2.92 10.48
CA SER A 75 -7.63 4.07 11.35
C SER A 75 -8.45 3.96 12.62
N HIS A 76 -7.99 4.57 13.72
CA HIS A 76 -8.82 4.80 14.90
C HIS A 76 -9.91 5.85 14.67
N LEU A 77 -9.76 6.69 13.65
CA LEU A 77 -10.66 7.82 13.37
C LEU A 77 -11.66 7.54 12.25
N ALA A 78 -11.47 6.47 11.48
CA ALA A 78 -12.31 6.12 10.34
C ALA A 78 -12.66 4.63 10.34
N SER A 79 -13.78 4.29 9.69
CA SER A 79 -14.13 2.89 9.44
C SER A 79 -13.07 2.21 8.56
N PRO A 80 -12.83 0.89 8.70
CA PRO A 80 -11.90 0.20 7.83
C PRO A 80 -12.31 0.29 6.36
N GLU A 81 -11.37 0.65 5.49
CA GLU A 81 -11.58 0.76 4.04
C GLU A 81 -10.88 -0.39 3.33
N ASN A 82 -11.51 -0.91 2.27
CA ASN A 82 -10.94 -1.98 1.46
C ASN A 82 -10.92 -1.52 0.02
N GLU A 83 -9.76 -1.64 -0.62
CA GLU A 83 -9.56 -1.33 -2.01
C GLU A 83 -9.11 -2.57 -2.76
N VAL A 84 -9.70 -2.80 -3.93
CA VAL A 84 -9.26 -3.83 -4.87
C VAL A 84 -9.04 -3.18 -6.21
N MET A 85 -7.85 -3.37 -6.77
CA MET A 85 -7.43 -2.77 -8.03
C MET A 85 -6.90 -3.85 -8.97
N LEU A 86 -7.36 -3.79 -10.23
CA LEU A 86 -6.80 -4.56 -11.33
C LEU A 86 -6.17 -3.60 -12.33
N GLU A 87 -4.88 -3.75 -12.56
CA GLU A 87 -4.06 -2.90 -13.42
C GLU A 87 -3.52 -3.71 -14.59
N VAL A 88 -3.67 -3.17 -15.81
CA VAL A 88 -3.09 -3.73 -17.04
C VAL A 88 -1.97 -2.80 -17.50
N LYS A 89 -0.78 -3.36 -17.74
CA LYS A 89 0.39 -2.62 -18.24
C LYS A 89 0.73 -3.11 -19.63
N TRP A 90 0.73 -2.22 -20.60
CA TRP A 90 1.20 -2.52 -21.95
C TRP A 90 2.43 -1.66 -22.27
N TYR A 91 3.50 -2.31 -22.73
CA TYR A 91 4.76 -1.67 -23.08
C TYR A 91 4.92 -1.67 -24.60
N HIS A 92 5.33 -0.52 -25.14
CA HIS A 92 5.74 -0.42 -26.53
C HIS A 92 7.25 -0.19 -26.56
N TYR A 93 7.97 -1.08 -27.23
CA TYR A 93 9.42 -1.04 -27.42
C TYR A 93 9.73 -0.79 -28.89
#